data_AF-A0A967WAF5-F1
#
_entry.id   AF-A0A967WAF5-F1
#
_cell.length_a   1.000
_cell.length_b   1.000
_cell.length_c   1.000
_cell.angle_alpha   90.00
_cell.angle_beta   90.00
_cell.angle_gamma   90.00
#
_symmetry.space_group_name_H-M   'P 1'
#
loop_
_entity.id
_entity.type
_entity.pdbx_description
1 polymer ?
#
loop_
_entity_poly.entity_id
_entity_poly.type
_entity_poly.pdbx_seq_one_letter_code
_entity_poly.pdbx_strand_id
1 'polypeptide(L)'
;PLTLPGIYKAVLATGLYYGAVGTLTSARRLRTFVVCLLIGIPVLALVALLGTQLSDAKFPLLGALYDGIPSAIKPFWRPTGLGPNSVAGGLVMLLPLTVGLALGAKRWWLRIACALASVFAGSVLVLTGSRGALVGLSLAVLVMFIVWNRWFLLAIPAMILGGLAALAFLGTERLGHFLLSGTSTSAVASLEGRLEIWTRTLAMIRDFPITGVGLGMFDQIMDLLYPLRSVIPHTD
;
A
#
# COMPACT_ATOMS: atom_id res chain seq x y z
N PRO A 1 11.44 20.98 13.91
CA PRO A 1 10.19 20.53 14.56
C PRO A 1 9.57 19.36 13.80
N LEU A 2 9.74 18.14 14.31
CA LEU A 2 9.36 16.88 13.63
C LEU A 2 7.84 16.72 13.43
N THR A 3 7.04 17.49 14.17
CA THR A 3 5.57 17.47 14.14
C THR A 3 4.96 18.23 12.96
N LEU A 4 5.62 19.27 12.45
CA LEU A 4 5.09 20.18 11.43
C LEU A 4 4.72 19.47 10.11
N PRO A 5 5.57 18.59 9.54
CA PRO A 5 5.18 17.80 8.37
C PRO A 5 3.96 16.91 8.61
N GLY A 6 3.79 16.39 9.83
CA GLY A 6 2.62 15.59 10.21
C GLY A 6 1.33 16.43 10.21
N ILE A 7 1.40 17.63 10.79
CA ILE A 7 0.28 18.58 10.81
C ILE A 7 -0.09 18.99 9.38
N TYR A 8 0.87 19.34 8.53
CA TYR A 8 0.59 19.71 7.14
C TYR A 8 -0.07 18.57 6.37
N LYS A 9 0.39 17.32 6.55
CA LYS A 9 -0.24 16.15 5.93
C LYS A 9 -1.70 15.99 6.38
N ALA A 10 -1.98 16.11 7.67
CA ALA A 10 -3.32 15.94 8.22
C ALA A 10 -4.27 17.04 7.73
N VAL A 11 -3.84 18.30 7.77
CA VAL A 11 -4.64 19.46 7.31
C VAL A 11 -4.89 19.37 5.81
N LEU A 12 -3.85 19.09 5.01
CA LEU A 12 -3.98 18.96 3.56
C LEU A 12 -4.90 17.80 3.18
N ALA A 13 -4.74 16.63 3.81
CA ALA A 13 -5.58 15.46 3.55
C ALA A 13 -7.05 15.72 3.90
N THR A 14 -7.29 16.34 5.05
CA THR A 14 -8.65 16.73 5.49
C THR A 14 -9.26 17.76 4.53
N GLY A 15 -8.49 18.77 4.14
CA GLY A 15 -8.93 19.78 3.17
C GLY A 15 -9.22 19.19 1.80
N LEU A 16 -8.38 18.28 1.30
CA LEU A 16 -8.60 17.54 0.06
C LEU A 16 -9.87 16.68 0.13
N TYR A 17 -10.09 15.99 1.25
CA TYR A 17 -11.28 15.17 1.45
C TYR A 17 -12.56 16.02 1.40
N TYR A 18 -12.65 17.05 2.24
CA TYR A 18 -13.83 17.92 2.26
C TYR A 18 -14.00 18.71 0.96
N GLY A 19 -12.90 19.11 0.34
CA GLY A 19 -12.90 19.74 -0.98
C GLY A 19 -13.47 18.81 -2.06
N ALA A 20 -13.03 17.55 -2.10
CA ALA A 20 -13.57 16.57 -3.03
C ALA A 20 -15.06 16.30 -2.77
N VAL A 21 -15.44 15.98 -1.54
CA VAL A 21 -16.83 15.68 -1.16
C VAL A 21 -17.75 16.88 -1.44
N GLY A 22 -17.34 18.09 -1.08
CA GLY A 22 -18.14 19.30 -1.26
C GLY A 22 -18.26 19.76 -2.72
N THR A 23 -17.31 19.37 -3.58
CA THR A 23 -17.31 19.81 -4.99
C THR A 23 -17.91 18.79 -5.94
N LEU A 24 -17.91 17.49 -5.62
CA LEU A 24 -18.40 16.41 -6.51
C LEU A 24 -19.94 16.28 -6.58
N THR A 25 -20.64 17.41 -6.63
CA THR A 25 -22.11 17.48 -6.67
C THR A 25 -22.69 17.54 -8.09
N SER A 26 -21.85 17.69 -9.11
CA SER A 26 -22.29 17.83 -10.52
C SER A 26 -21.59 16.82 -11.41
N ALA A 27 -22.31 16.31 -12.42
CA ALA A 27 -21.77 15.40 -13.43
C ALA A 27 -20.55 15.99 -14.17
N ARG A 28 -20.49 17.31 -14.38
CA ARG A 28 -19.32 17.96 -14.99
C ARG A 28 -18.09 17.85 -14.09
N ARG A 29 -18.24 18.11 -12.79
CA ARG A 29 -17.14 18.06 -11.82
C ARG A 29 -16.68 16.62 -11.56
N LEU A 30 -17.61 15.66 -11.55
CA LEU A 30 -17.27 14.24 -11.49
C LEU A 30 -16.42 13.81 -12.69
N ARG A 31 -16.74 14.28 -13.91
CA ARG A 31 -15.91 14.00 -15.10
C ARG A 31 -14.51 14.60 -14.96
N THR A 32 -14.40 15.85 -14.50
CA THR A 32 -13.09 16.47 -14.25
C THR A 32 -12.29 15.66 -13.24
N PHE A 33 -12.91 15.21 -12.15
CA PHE A 33 -12.27 14.36 -11.15
C PHE A 33 -11.78 13.03 -11.72
N VAL A 34 -12.60 12.36 -12.54
CA VAL A 34 -12.18 11.14 -13.27
C VAL A 34 -10.99 11.41 -14.17
N VAL A 35 -10.94 12.54 -14.87
CA VAL A 35 -9.77 12.93 -15.68
C VAL A 35 -8.54 13.17 -14.79
N CYS A 36 -8.70 13.83 -13.65
CA CYS A 36 -7.61 14.01 -12.69
C CYS A 36 -7.09 12.66 -12.16
N LEU A 37 -7.96 11.69 -11.91
CA LEU A 37 -7.56 10.33 -11.52
C LEU A 37 -6.85 9.58 -12.64
N LEU A 38 -7.34 9.71 -13.88
CA LEU A 38 -6.74 9.09 -15.06
C LEU A 38 -5.30 9.55 -15.32
N ILE A 39 -4.97 10.79 -14.94
CA ILE A 39 -3.61 11.32 -15.04
C ILE A 39 -2.84 11.02 -13.74
N GLY A 40 -3.46 11.26 -12.60
CA GLY A 40 -2.83 11.17 -11.28
C GLY A 40 -2.38 9.76 -10.94
N ILE A 41 -3.17 8.73 -11.26
CA ILE A 41 -2.82 7.34 -10.91
C ILE A 41 -1.60 6.84 -11.69
N PRO A 42 -1.52 7.00 -13.02
CA PRO A 42 -0.29 6.70 -13.76
C PRO A 42 0.91 7.52 -13.29
N VAL A 43 0.74 8.81 -13.00
CA VAL A 43 1.83 9.64 -12.46
C VAL A 43 2.30 9.11 -11.10
N LEU A 44 1.38 8.79 -10.19
CA LEU A 44 1.71 8.19 -8.89
C LEU A 44 2.39 6.83 -9.05
N ALA A 45 1.91 5.99 -9.97
CA ALA A 45 2.51 4.69 -10.27
C ALA A 45 3.92 4.84 -10.88
N LEU A 46 4.17 5.86 -11.71
CA LEU A 46 5.49 6.17 -12.24
C LEU A 46 6.43 6.69 -11.15
N VAL A 47 5.96 7.61 -10.30
CA VAL A 47 6.73 8.13 -9.16
C VAL A 47 7.07 6.99 -8.19
N ALA A 48 6.11 6.11 -7.95
CA ALA A 48 6.28 4.87 -7.20
C ALA A 48 7.36 3.98 -7.82
N LEU A 49 7.28 3.70 -9.11
CA LEU A 49 8.23 2.84 -9.82
C LEU A 49 9.67 3.39 -9.74
N LEU A 50 9.84 4.69 -9.95
CA LEU A 50 11.15 5.36 -9.96
C LEU A 50 11.68 5.74 -8.57
N GLY A 51 10.81 5.73 -7.55
CA GLY A 51 11.17 6.09 -6.18
C GLY A 51 11.26 4.92 -5.21
N THR A 52 10.77 3.75 -5.59
CA THR A 52 10.79 2.56 -4.74
C THR A 52 12.14 1.86 -4.83
N GLN A 53 12.68 1.45 -3.68
CA GLN A 53 13.81 0.53 -3.64
C GLN A 53 13.35 -0.88 -4.01
N LEU A 54 13.44 -1.20 -5.30
CA LEU A 54 13.06 -2.51 -5.85
C LEU A 54 14.22 -3.53 -5.84
N SER A 55 15.38 -3.13 -5.33
CA SER A 55 16.69 -3.79 -5.47
C SER A 55 16.79 -5.19 -4.86
N ASP A 56 15.88 -5.56 -3.96
CA ASP A 56 15.76 -6.94 -3.51
C ASP A 56 14.82 -7.66 -4.47
N ALA A 57 15.37 -8.37 -5.45
CA ALA A 57 14.61 -9.12 -6.46
C ALA A 57 13.63 -10.11 -5.80
N LYS A 58 12.40 -9.67 -5.54
CA LYS A 58 11.36 -10.48 -4.88
C LYS A 58 10.86 -11.60 -5.78
N PHE A 59 11.04 -11.42 -7.09
CA PHE A 59 10.71 -12.38 -8.14
C PHE A 59 11.96 -12.63 -8.99
N PRO A 60 12.55 -13.84 -8.92
CA PRO A 60 13.76 -14.17 -9.67
C PRO A 60 13.62 -13.95 -11.19
N LEU A 61 12.44 -14.24 -11.73
CA LEU A 61 12.12 -14.04 -13.15
C LEU A 61 12.15 -12.57 -13.60
N LEU A 62 12.02 -11.63 -12.68
CA LEU A 62 11.96 -10.19 -12.97
C LEU A 62 13.28 -9.47 -12.63
N GLY A 63 14.35 -10.20 -12.28
CA GLY A 63 15.65 -9.62 -11.90
C GLY A 63 16.17 -8.60 -12.92
N ALA A 64 16.21 -8.97 -14.20
CA ALA A 64 16.65 -8.08 -15.29
C ALA A 64 15.77 -6.81 -15.43
N LEU A 65 14.48 -6.90 -15.11
CA LEU A 65 13.58 -5.75 -15.11
C LEU A 65 13.86 -4.85 -13.90
N TYR A 66 14.14 -5.43 -12.73
CA TYR A 66 14.49 -4.67 -11.52
C TYR A 66 15.80 -3.89 -11.70
N ASP A 67 16.82 -4.51 -12.30
CA ASP A 67 18.11 -3.86 -12.57
C ASP A 67 18.00 -2.73 -13.59
N GLY A 68 17.05 -2.83 -14.52
CA GLY A 68 16.79 -1.82 -15.54
C GLY A 68 15.99 -0.60 -15.07
N ILE A 69 15.37 -0.64 -13.88
CA ILE A 69 14.55 0.47 -13.36
C ILE A 69 15.43 1.42 -12.52
N PRO A 70 15.68 2.66 -12.97
CA PRO A 70 16.49 3.60 -12.21
C PRO A 70 15.73 4.11 -10.97
N SER A 71 16.40 4.09 -9.82
CA SER A 71 15.91 4.71 -8.57
C SER A 71 16.16 6.23 -8.56
N ALA A 72 15.57 6.91 -9.55
CA ALA A 72 15.82 8.33 -9.83
C ALA A 72 15.14 9.29 -8.83
N ILE A 73 14.05 8.87 -8.18
CA ILE A 73 13.26 9.75 -7.31
C ILE A 73 13.55 9.45 -5.84
N LYS A 74 14.25 10.37 -5.18
CA LYS A 74 14.46 10.33 -3.72
C LYS A 74 13.74 11.51 -3.08
N PRO A 75 12.61 11.28 -2.40
CA PRO A 75 11.90 12.37 -1.75
C PRO A 75 12.77 13.05 -0.69
N PHE A 76 12.75 14.37 -0.61
CA PHE A 76 13.59 15.12 0.36
C PHE A 76 13.30 14.72 1.82
N TRP A 77 12.07 14.28 2.12
CA TRP A 77 11.66 13.83 3.44
C TRP A 77 12.01 12.37 3.74
N ARG A 78 12.44 11.60 2.73
CA ARG A 78 12.85 10.20 2.87
C ARG A 78 13.95 9.88 1.84
N PRO A 79 15.19 10.29 2.09
CA PRO A 79 16.31 10.12 1.15
C PRO A 79 16.62 8.65 0.84
N THR A 80 16.23 7.75 1.75
CA THR A 80 16.29 6.28 1.57
C THR A 80 15.26 5.76 0.56
N GLY A 81 14.49 6.61 -0.10
CA GLY A 81 13.50 6.19 -1.10
C GLY A 81 12.18 5.71 -0.47
N LEU A 82 11.26 5.31 -1.34
CA LEU A 82 9.93 4.87 -0.96
C LEU A 82 9.95 3.38 -0.60
N GLY A 83 9.34 3.05 0.54
CA GLY A 83 9.16 1.65 0.94
C GLY A 83 8.17 0.94 0.01
N PRO A 84 8.50 -0.25 -0.52
CA PRO A 84 7.65 -0.95 -1.49
C PRO A 84 6.25 -1.25 -0.95
N ASN A 85 6.15 -1.59 0.34
CA ASN A 85 4.85 -1.90 0.96
C ASN A 85 3.96 -0.65 1.12
N SER A 86 4.55 0.51 1.44
CA SER A 86 3.82 1.77 1.58
C SER A 86 3.26 2.24 0.25
N VAL A 87 4.07 2.14 -0.81
CA VAL A 87 3.68 2.46 -2.18
C VAL A 87 2.58 1.53 -2.67
N ALA A 88 2.75 0.22 -2.47
CA ALA A 88 1.73 -0.77 -2.84
C ALA A 88 0.40 -0.50 -2.14
N GLY A 89 0.44 -0.17 -0.84
CA GLY A 89 -0.76 0.19 -0.07
C GLY A 89 -1.51 1.38 -0.67
N GLY A 90 -0.78 2.43 -1.10
CA GLY A 90 -1.38 3.57 -1.79
C GLY A 90 -2.01 3.20 -3.14
N LEU A 91 -1.33 2.39 -3.95
CA LEU A 91 -1.86 1.94 -5.25
C LEU A 91 -3.09 1.04 -5.12
N VAL A 92 -3.13 0.15 -4.12
CA VAL A 92 -4.30 -0.72 -3.83
C VAL A 92 -5.56 0.10 -3.60
N MET A 93 -5.46 1.24 -2.92
CA MET A 93 -6.64 2.07 -2.64
C MET A 93 -7.24 2.69 -3.91
N LEU A 94 -6.41 2.94 -4.94
CA LEU A 94 -6.81 3.63 -6.16
C LEU A 94 -7.16 2.67 -7.31
N LEU A 95 -6.59 1.46 -7.31
CA LEU A 95 -6.77 0.48 -8.37
C LEU A 95 -8.22 0.05 -8.61
N PRO A 96 -8.99 -0.40 -7.59
CA PRO A 96 -10.39 -0.79 -7.76
C PRO A 96 -11.24 0.31 -8.39
N LEU A 97 -10.94 1.58 -8.09
CA LEU A 97 -11.64 2.72 -8.67
C LEU A 97 -11.41 2.81 -10.19
N THR A 98 -10.16 2.69 -10.64
CA THR A 98 -9.85 2.69 -12.09
C THR A 98 -10.40 1.48 -12.82
N VAL A 99 -10.40 0.31 -12.18
CA VAL A 99 -10.99 -0.91 -12.73
C VAL A 99 -12.51 -0.75 -12.87
N GLY A 100 -13.19 -0.25 -11.84
CA GLY A 100 -14.62 0.06 -11.88
C GLY A 100 -14.95 1.08 -12.98
N LEU A 101 -14.15 2.13 -13.12
CA LEU A 101 -14.31 3.11 -14.20
C LEU A 101 -14.08 2.50 -15.59
N ALA A 102 -13.10 1.60 -15.75
CA ALA A 102 -12.89 0.89 -17.01
C ALA A 102 -14.10 0.03 -17.38
N LEU A 103 -14.63 -0.72 -16.42
CA LEU A 103 -15.76 -1.63 -16.63
C LEU A 103 -17.09 -0.88 -16.86
N GLY A 104 -17.28 0.28 -16.22
CA GLY A 104 -18.49 1.09 -16.32
C GLY A 104 -18.49 2.19 -17.39
N ALA A 105 -17.35 2.48 -18.03
CA ALA A 105 -17.25 3.56 -19.00
C ALA A 105 -18.02 3.27 -20.30
N LYS A 106 -18.98 4.16 -20.62
CA LYS A 106 -19.76 4.08 -21.87
C LYS A 106 -18.96 4.41 -23.14
N ARG A 107 -17.94 5.25 -23.03
CA ARG A 107 -17.10 5.66 -24.16
C ARG A 107 -15.89 4.73 -24.26
N TRP A 108 -15.67 4.14 -25.43
CA TRP A 108 -14.62 3.14 -25.64
C TRP A 108 -13.21 3.67 -25.31
N TRP A 109 -12.90 4.92 -25.67
CA TRP A 109 -11.58 5.50 -25.41
C TRP A 109 -11.34 5.75 -23.91
N LEU A 110 -12.38 6.13 -23.15
CA LEU A 110 -12.29 6.25 -21.69
C LEU A 110 -12.09 4.88 -21.05
N ARG A 111 -12.79 3.86 -21.54
CA ARG A 111 -12.61 2.48 -21.09
C ARG A 111 -11.17 2.01 -21.30
N ILE A 112 -10.60 2.25 -22.49
CA ILE A 112 -9.22 1.90 -22.78
C ILE A 112 -8.25 2.69 -21.90
N ALA A 113 -8.44 4.01 -21.76
CA ALA A 113 -7.58 4.83 -20.90
C ALA A 113 -7.59 4.37 -19.43
N CYS A 114 -8.77 4.09 -18.87
CA CYS A 114 -8.90 3.54 -17.52
C CYS A 114 -8.23 2.16 -17.42
N ALA A 115 -8.46 1.28 -18.40
CA ALA A 115 -7.87 -0.06 -18.41
C ALA A 115 -6.33 -0.01 -18.46
N LEU A 116 -5.76 0.84 -19.32
CA LEU A 116 -4.31 1.05 -19.40
C LEU A 116 -3.75 1.59 -18.09
N ALA A 117 -4.43 2.57 -17.47
CA ALA A 117 -4.04 3.09 -16.16
C ALA A 117 -4.08 2.00 -15.06
N SER A 118 -5.13 1.17 -15.04
CA SER A 118 -5.25 0.04 -14.11
C SER A 118 -4.16 -1.01 -14.33
N VAL A 119 -3.89 -1.37 -15.58
CA VAL A 119 -2.85 -2.36 -15.92
C VAL A 119 -1.47 -1.82 -15.54
N PHE A 120 -1.17 -0.56 -15.82
CA PHE A 120 0.10 0.06 -15.45
C PHE A 120 0.28 0.11 -13.93
N ALA A 121 -0.69 0.67 -13.20
CA ALA A 121 -0.63 0.74 -11.74
C ALA A 121 -0.62 -0.65 -11.09
N GLY A 122 -1.35 -1.60 -11.65
CA GLY A 122 -1.36 -3.00 -11.20
C GLY A 122 -0.02 -3.68 -11.42
N SER A 123 0.64 -3.42 -12.55
CA SER A 123 1.98 -3.93 -12.84
C SER A 123 3.00 -3.37 -11.86
N VAL A 124 2.97 -2.05 -11.58
CA VAL A 124 3.83 -1.44 -10.56
C VAL A 124 3.57 -2.04 -9.18
N LEU A 125 2.30 -2.26 -8.81
CA LEU A 125 1.95 -2.93 -7.55
C LEU A 125 2.56 -4.34 -7.48
N VAL A 126 2.46 -5.15 -8.54
CA VAL A 126 3.07 -6.48 -8.57
C VAL A 126 4.59 -6.38 -8.40
N LEU A 127 5.24 -5.42 -9.07
CA LEU A 127 6.68 -5.20 -8.95
C LEU A 127 7.12 -4.85 -7.53
N THR A 128 6.28 -4.20 -6.71
CA THR A 128 6.60 -3.97 -5.29
C THR A 128 6.76 -5.26 -4.47
N GLY A 129 6.20 -6.37 -4.97
CA GLY A 129 6.10 -7.66 -4.29
C GLY A 129 5.50 -7.57 -2.88
N SER A 130 4.59 -6.64 -2.65
CA SER A 130 3.81 -6.55 -1.41
C SER A 130 2.68 -7.57 -1.44
N ARG A 131 2.89 -8.72 -0.79
CA ARG A 131 1.91 -9.82 -0.71
C ARG A 131 0.60 -9.37 -0.05
N GLY A 132 0.71 -8.57 1.01
CA GLY A 132 -0.45 -7.96 1.66
C GLY A 132 -1.25 -7.02 0.74
N ALA A 133 -0.57 -6.28 -0.13
CA ALA A 133 -1.25 -5.44 -1.12
C ALA A 133 -1.99 -6.27 -2.18
N LEU A 134 -1.42 -7.39 -2.62
CA LEU A 134 -2.08 -8.32 -3.55
C LEU A 134 -3.33 -8.97 -2.92
N VAL A 135 -3.25 -9.39 -1.66
CA VAL A 135 -4.41 -9.90 -0.90
C VAL A 135 -5.47 -8.81 -0.77
N GLY A 136 -5.08 -7.59 -0.39
CA GLY A 136 -5.99 -6.44 -0.28
C GLY A 136 -6.67 -6.09 -1.60
N LEU A 137 -5.93 -6.07 -2.71
CA LEU A 137 -6.48 -5.86 -4.05
C LEU A 137 -7.46 -6.97 -4.44
N SER A 138 -7.12 -8.22 -4.17
CA SER A 138 -7.99 -9.38 -4.45
C SER A 138 -9.31 -9.26 -3.70
N LEU A 139 -9.26 -8.88 -2.42
CA LEU A 139 -10.45 -8.64 -1.61
C LEU A 139 -11.27 -7.45 -2.14
N ALA A 140 -10.63 -6.34 -2.50
CA ALA A 140 -11.31 -5.17 -3.04
C ALA A 140 -12.01 -5.47 -4.37
N VAL A 141 -11.36 -6.21 -5.27
CA VAL A 141 -11.93 -6.67 -6.54
C VAL A 141 -13.09 -7.64 -6.29
N LEU A 142 -12.95 -8.57 -5.35
CA LEU A 142 -14.04 -9.47 -4.95
C LEU A 142 -15.26 -8.69 -4.46
N VAL A 143 -15.08 -7.73 -3.55
CA VAL A 143 -16.17 -6.88 -3.05
C VAL A 143 -16.82 -6.10 -4.20
N MET A 144 -16.02 -5.52 -5.10
CA MET A 144 -16.54 -4.82 -6.28
C MET A 144 -17.42 -5.73 -7.15
N PHE A 145 -16.99 -6.98 -7.40
CA PHE A 145 -17.78 -7.94 -8.17
C PHE A 145 -19.03 -8.41 -7.42
N ILE A 146 -18.97 -8.60 -6.09
CA ILE A 146 -20.15 -8.91 -5.26
C ILE A 146 -21.20 -7.81 -5.37
N VAL A 147 -20.78 -6.54 -5.29
CA VAL A 147 -21.68 -5.38 -5.42
C VAL A 147 -22.29 -5.31 -6.82
N TRP A 148 -21.53 -5.67 -7.86
CA TRP A 148 -22.08 -5.78 -9.21
C TRP A 148 -23.08 -6.93 -9.31
N ASN A 149 -22.72 -8.10 -8.82
CA ASN A 149 -23.54 -9.29 -8.93
C ASN A 149 -23.38 -10.20 -7.69
N ARG A 150 -24.49 -10.40 -6.97
CA ARG A 150 -24.54 -11.23 -5.76
C ARG A 150 -24.06 -12.67 -5.94
N TRP A 151 -24.04 -13.21 -7.17
CA TRP A 151 -23.52 -14.55 -7.44
C TRP A 151 -22.03 -14.70 -7.08
N PHE A 152 -21.26 -13.62 -7.08
CA PHE A 152 -19.87 -13.64 -6.62
C PHE A 152 -19.72 -13.87 -5.10
N LEU A 153 -20.81 -13.86 -4.32
CA LEU A 153 -20.79 -14.32 -2.93
C LEU A 153 -20.35 -15.78 -2.82
N LEU A 154 -20.57 -16.60 -3.87
CA LEU A 154 -20.09 -17.98 -3.93
C LEU A 154 -18.57 -18.10 -3.96
N ALA A 155 -17.85 -17.03 -4.31
CA ALA A 155 -16.40 -17.00 -4.24
C ALA A 155 -15.88 -16.83 -2.80
N ILE A 156 -16.71 -16.37 -1.84
CA ILE A 156 -16.31 -16.23 -0.44
C ILE A 156 -16.00 -17.61 0.19
N PRO A 157 -16.89 -18.62 0.12
CA PRO A 157 -16.57 -19.97 0.57
C PRO A 157 -15.31 -20.53 -0.08
N ALA A 158 -15.12 -20.32 -1.39
CA ALA A 158 -13.95 -20.80 -2.11
C ALA A 158 -12.65 -20.14 -1.60
N MET A 159 -12.66 -18.82 -1.34
CA MET A 159 -11.51 -18.13 -0.74
C MET A 159 -11.23 -18.60 0.69
N ILE A 160 -12.27 -18.80 1.51
CA ILE A 160 -12.12 -19.30 2.87
C ILE A 160 -11.53 -20.70 2.87
N LEU A 161 -12.08 -21.60 2.04
CA LEU A 161 -11.57 -22.97 1.89
C LEU A 161 -10.15 -22.99 1.34
N GLY A 162 -9.82 -22.13 0.38
CA GLY A 162 -8.46 -21.97 -0.13
C GLY A 162 -7.49 -21.49 0.95
N GLY A 163 -7.91 -20.53 1.78
CA GLY A 163 -7.13 -20.04 2.92
C GLY A 163 -6.93 -21.10 4.00
N LEU A 164 -7.98 -21.86 4.33
CA LEU A 164 -7.92 -22.97 5.29
C LEU A 164 -7.08 -24.13 4.77
N ALA A 165 -7.19 -24.47 3.48
CA ALA A 165 -6.34 -25.46 2.83
C ALA A 165 -4.88 -25.00 2.88
N ALA A 166 -4.58 -23.75 2.51
CA ALA A 166 -3.24 -23.20 2.63
C ALA A 166 -2.72 -23.27 4.08
N LEU A 167 -3.57 -22.96 5.06
CA LEU A 167 -3.23 -23.08 6.47
C LEU A 167 -2.94 -24.53 6.89
N ALA A 168 -3.74 -25.49 6.42
CA ALA A 168 -3.57 -26.90 6.73
C ALA A 168 -2.32 -27.50 6.07
N PHE A 169 -2.01 -27.12 4.83
CA PHE A 169 -0.87 -27.64 4.08
C PHE A 169 0.46 -26.98 4.47
N LEU A 170 0.48 -25.66 4.67
CA LEU A 170 1.70 -24.92 4.98
C LEU A 170 1.95 -24.79 6.50
N GLY A 171 0.91 -24.85 7.33
CA GLY A 171 0.97 -24.52 8.75
C GLY A 171 0.96 -23.01 9.00
N THR A 172 0.65 -22.62 10.24
CA THR A 172 0.56 -21.22 10.69
C THR A 172 1.87 -20.46 10.49
N GLU A 173 3.00 -21.07 10.84
CA GLU A 173 4.31 -20.42 10.78
C GLU A 173 4.77 -20.13 9.35
N ARG A 174 4.73 -21.12 8.45
CA ARG A 174 5.17 -20.92 7.06
C ARG A 174 4.24 -20.00 6.29
N LEU A 175 2.94 -20.09 6.53
CA LEU A 175 1.98 -19.18 5.94
C LEU A 175 2.16 -17.75 6.47
N GLY A 176 2.36 -17.59 7.78
CA GLY A 176 2.67 -16.31 8.40
C GLY A 176 3.96 -15.70 7.83
N HIS A 177 5.02 -16.49 7.74
CA HIS A 177 6.28 -16.06 7.15
C HIS A 177 6.13 -15.70 5.66
N PHE A 178 5.37 -16.48 4.90
CA PHE A 178 5.08 -16.16 3.51
C PHE A 178 4.27 -14.86 3.37
N LEU A 179 3.20 -14.66 4.14
CA LEU A 179 2.34 -13.49 3.97
C LEU A 179 2.94 -12.21 4.55
N LEU A 180 3.65 -12.33 5.67
CA LEU A 180 4.05 -11.19 6.50
C LEU A 180 5.53 -10.85 6.40
N SER A 181 6.42 -11.81 6.09
CA SER A 181 7.84 -11.49 5.89
C SER A 181 8.07 -10.85 4.52
N GLY A 182 8.85 -9.77 4.49
CA GLY A 182 9.47 -9.29 3.26
C GLY A 182 10.56 -10.28 2.80
N THR A 183 10.87 -10.28 1.51
CA THR A 183 12.03 -10.99 0.95
C THR A 183 13.36 -10.25 1.19
N SER A 184 13.29 -9.03 1.74
CA SER A 184 14.43 -8.21 2.09
C SER A 184 15.08 -8.73 3.38
N THR A 185 16.41 -8.81 3.39
CA THR A 185 17.27 -9.25 4.51
C THR A 185 17.27 -8.30 5.71
N SER A 186 16.53 -7.19 5.65
CA SER A 186 16.42 -6.24 6.75
C SER A 186 15.58 -6.82 7.90
N ALA A 187 16.13 -6.75 9.11
CA ALA A 187 15.45 -7.23 10.33
C ALA A 187 14.04 -6.64 10.50
N VAL A 188 13.84 -5.37 10.10
CA VAL A 188 12.55 -4.66 10.10
C VAL A 188 11.50 -5.32 9.20
N ALA A 189 11.93 -5.97 8.11
CA ALA A 189 11.03 -6.59 7.15
C ALA A 189 10.66 -8.05 7.50
N SER A 190 11.34 -8.65 8.48
CA SER A 190 11.04 -10.00 8.96
C SER A 190 9.73 -10.06 9.78
N LEU A 191 9.12 -11.24 9.87
CA LEU A 191 7.97 -11.45 10.76
C LEU A 191 8.32 -11.14 12.22
N GLU A 192 9.51 -11.55 12.67
CA GLU A 192 9.98 -11.33 14.04
C GLU A 192 10.13 -9.84 14.36
N GLY A 193 10.80 -9.07 13.50
CA GLY A 193 10.94 -7.62 13.68
C GLY A 193 9.59 -6.91 13.71
N ARG A 194 8.62 -7.32 12.88
CA ARG A 194 7.26 -6.77 12.91
C ARG A 194 6.52 -7.09 14.20
N LEU A 195 6.61 -8.33 14.69
CA LEU A 195 6.00 -8.74 15.95
C LEU A 195 6.60 -7.98 17.13
N GLU A 196 7.91 -7.75 17.11
CA GLU A 196 8.56 -6.94 18.13
C GLU A 196 8.05 -5.49 18.07
N ILE A 197 8.08 -4.85 16.90
CA ILE A 197 7.58 -3.46 16.72
C ILE A 197 6.13 -3.34 17.19
N TRP A 198 5.25 -4.29 16.84
CA TRP A 198 3.85 -4.27 17.29
C TRP A 198 3.71 -4.42 18.79
N THR A 199 4.50 -5.32 19.40
CA THR A 199 4.50 -5.51 20.85
C THR A 199 4.96 -4.26 21.59
N ARG A 200 6.02 -3.60 21.09
CA ARG A 200 6.47 -2.31 21.63
C ARG A 200 5.44 -1.20 21.42
N THR A 201 4.81 -1.16 20.25
CA THR A 201 3.74 -0.20 19.94
C THR A 201 2.57 -0.36 20.91
N LEU A 202 2.18 -1.60 21.25
CA LEU A 202 1.14 -1.86 22.24
C LEU A 202 1.53 -1.39 23.64
N ALA A 203 2.80 -1.54 24.05
CA ALA A 203 3.30 -0.98 25.30
C ALA A 203 3.25 0.56 25.29
N MET A 204 3.70 1.18 24.20
CA MET A 204 3.63 2.63 24.01
C MET A 204 2.20 3.18 24.07
N ILE A 205 1.22 2.49 23.47
CA ILE A 205 -0.21 2.87 23.57
C ILE A 205 -0.70 2.75 25.01
N ARG A 206 -0.25 1.75 25.77
CA ARG A 206 -0.63 1.59 27.19
C ARG A 206 -0.06 2.68 28.08
N ASP A 207 1.16 3.14 27.80
CA ASP A 207 1.83 4.16 28.61
C ASP A 207 1.36 5.58 28.25
N PHE A 208 1.00 5.83 26.98
CA PHE A 208 0.53 7.13 26.49
C PHE A 208 -0.87 7.05 25.81
N PRO A 209 -1.93 6.58 26.49
CA PRO A 209 -3.21 6.28 25.84
C PRO A 209 -3.99 7.51 25.39
N ILE A 210 -3.83 8.64 26.09
CA ILE A 210 -4.63 9.86 25.85
C ILE A 210 -3.86 10.85 24.98
N THR A 211 -2.62 11.17 25.36
CA THR A 211 -1.80 12.18 24.67
C THR A 211 -1.11 11.61 23.42
N GLY A 212 -0.93 10.29 23.37
CA GLY A 212 0.04 9.67 22.48
C GLY A 212 1.47 10.17 22.77
N VAL A 213 2.36 9.88 21.83
CA VAL A 213 3.79 10.25 21.91
C VAL A 213 4.14 11.51 21.10
N GLY A 214 3.15 12.13 20.45
CA GLY A 214 3.34 13.26 19.55
C GLY A 214 3.45 12.87 18.07
N LEU A 215 2.98 13.75 17.18
CA LEU A 215 2.97 13.51 15.73
C LEU A 215 4.40 13.38 15.18
N GLY A 216 4.71 12.25 14.55
CA GLY A 216 6.04 12.00 13.98
C GLY A 216 7.13 11.66 15.00
N MET A 217 6.76 11.41 16.27
CA MET A 217 7.72 11.06 17.34
C MET A 217 7.86 9.55 17.57
N PHE A 218 7.12 8.72 16.81
CA PHE A 218 7.07 7.28 17.01
C PHE A 218 8.46 6.64 17.03
N ASP A 219 9.27 6.89 16.00
CA ASP A 219 10.60 6.28 15.88
C ASP A 219 11.51 6.70 17.06
N GLN A 220 11.48 7.98 17.43
CA GLN A 220 12.32 8.51 18.52
C GLN A 220 11.94 7.95 19.90
N ILE A 221 10.64 7.87 20.20
CA ILE A 221 10.17 7.33 21.47
C ILE A 221 10.31 5.81 21.50
N MET A 222 10.18 5.13 20.36
CA MET A 222 10.48 3.71 20.24
C MET A 222 11.94 3.45 20.60
N ASP A 223 12.89 4.16 19.99
CA ASP A 223 14.31 3.96 20.23
C ASP A 223 14.72 4.33 21.67
N LEU A 224 14.10 5.36 22.24
CA LEU A 224 14.43 5.85 23.59
C LEU A 224 13.84 5.00 24.72
N LEU A 225 12.56 4.60 24.62
CA LEU A 225 11.83 3.95 25.72
C LEU A 225 11.54 2.47 25.47
N TYR A 226 11.53 2.02 24.22
CA TYR A 226 11.16 0.65 23.84
C TYR A 226 12.18 0.04 22.85
N PRO A 227 13.48 0.00 23.20
CA PRO A 227 14.54 -0.37 22.27
C PRO A 227 14.29 -1.76 21.66
N LEU A 228 14.41 -1.83 20.34
CA LEU A 228 14.26 -3.06 19.57
C LEU A 228 15.51 -3.92 19.73
N ARG A 229 15.32 -5.23 19.95
CA ARG A 229 16.41 -6.19 20.16
C ARG A 229 16.71 -7.00 18.91
N SER A 230 15.68 -7.34 18.14
CA SER A 230 15.81 -8.12 16.90
C SER A 230 16.13 -7.23 15.69
N VAL A 231 15.81 -5.94 15.78
CA VAL A 231 16.15 -4.91 14.80
C VAL A 231 17.33 -4.13 15.37
N ILE A 232 18.53 -4.35 14.84
CA ILE A 232 19.70 -3.56 15.22
C ILE A 232 19.39 -2.08 14.92
N PRO A 233 19.53 -1.16 15.89
CA PRO A 233 19.31 0.26 15.63
C PRO A 233 20.26 0.72 14.53
N HIS A 234 19.76 1.54 13.60
CA HIS A 234 20.64 2.32 12.75
C HIS A 234 21.45 3.24 13.67
N THR A 235 22.70 2.86 13.89
CA THR A 235 23.71 3.74 14.48
C THR A 235 24.08 4.73 13.38
N ASP A 236 23.51 5.93 13.46
CA ASP A 236 24.13 7.13 12.88
C ASP A 236 25.13 7.69 13.91
#